data_AF-A0A7S4FJM5-F1
#
_entry.id   AF-A0A7S4FJM5-F1
#
_cell.length_a   1.000
_cell.length_b   1.000
_cell.length_c   1.000
_cell.angle_alpha   90.00
_cell.angle_beta   90.00
_cell.angle_gamma   90.00
#
_symmetry.space_group_name_H-M   'P 1'
#
loop_
_entity.id
_entity.type
_entity.pdbx_description
1 polymer ?
#
loop_
_entity_poly.entity_id
_entity_poly.type
_entity_poly.pdbx_seq_one_letter_code
_entity_poly.pdbx_strand_id
1 'polypeptide(L)'
;AASKTLKRGAFKADLFRYCYLYSRGGVYVDIDAKPLQPLDAFLSPHESFTSVRDRAGIDGVWNGFMAAVPGVPFLWQAMWSAIRQLEQQVYPAVPAPGGRDEAWG
;
A
#
# COMPACT_ATOMS: atom_id res chain seq x y z
N ALA A 1 5.84 19.70 10.29
CA ALA A 1 6.23 18.48 11.03
C ALA A 1 5.14 17.39 10.99
N ALA A 2 3.87 17.71 11.29
CA ALA A 2 2.76 16.76 11.32
C ALA A 2 2.52 15.98 10.00
N SER A 3 2.63 16.63 8.83
CA SER A 3 2.40 15.98 7.52
C SER A 3 3.40 14.86 7.20
N LYS A 4 4.66 14.96 7.65
CA LYS A 4 5.67 13.90 7.47
C LYS A 4 5.36 12.69 8.36
N THR A 5 4.86 12.92 9.56
CA THR A 5 4.44 11.84 10.48
C THR A 5 3.19 11.13 9.96
N LEU A 6 2.21 11.87 9.44
CA LEU A 6 1.00 11.30 8.81
C LEU A 6 1.36 10.44 7.60
N LYS A 7 2.28 10.89 6.73
CA LYS A 7 2.81 10.08 5.63
C LYS A 7 3.40 8.77 6.13
N ARG A 8 4.28 8.82 7.15
CA ARG A 8 4.87 7.60 7.75
C ARG A 8 3.82 6.66 8.35
N GLY A 9 2.75 7.20 8.94
CA GLY A 9 1.63 6.42 9.46
C GLY A 9 0.88 5.70 8.34
N ALA A 10 0.60 6.39 7.23
CA ALA A 10 -0.06 5.80 6.07
C ALA A 10 0.70 4.60 5.50
N PHE A 11 2.02 4.72 5.29
CA PHE A 11 2.83 3.59 4.78
C PHE A 11 2.85 2.39 5.72
N LYS A 12 2.84 2.61 7.05
CA LYS A 12 2.72 1.51 8.02
C LYS A 12 1.36 0.83 7.93
N ALA A 13 0.29 1.60 7.75
CA ALA A 13 -1.07 1.06 7.56
C ALA A 13 -1.18 0.26 6.25
N ASP A 14 -0.57 0.74 5.16
CA ASP A 14 -0.45 0.03 3.89
C ASP A 14 0.23 -1.33 4.08
N LEU A 15 1.39 -1.35 4.72
CA LEU A 15 2.11 -2.59 4.99
C LEU A 15 1.28 -3.55 5.85
N PHE A 16 0.64 -3.05 6.91
CA PHE A 16 -0.18 -3.86 7.81
C PHE A 16 -1.32 -4.57 7.06
N ARG A 17 -2.10 -3.85 6.24
CA ARG A 17 -3.25 -4.46 5.55
C ARG A 17 -2.81 -5.51 4.53
N TYR A 18 -1.69 -5.28 3.83
CA TYR A 18 -1.17 -6.27 2.89
C TYR A 18 -0.67 -7.52 3.62
N CYS A 19 0.07 -7.35 4.72
CA CYS A 19 0.52 -8.48 5.56
C CYS A 19 -0.65 -9.27 6.14
N TYR A 20 -1.68 -8.58 6.64
CA TYR A 20 -2.84 -9.22 7.23
C TYR A 20 -3.61 -10.04 6.19
N LEU A 21 -3.97 -9.43 5.06
CA LEU A 21 -4.68 -10.12 3.98
C LEU A 21 -3.85 -11.24 3.35
N TYR A 22 -2.53 -11.06 3.20
CA TYR A 22 -1.67 -12.13 2.68
C TYR A 22 -1.64 -13.34 3.63
N SER A 23 -1.58 -13.11 4.95
CA SER A 23 -1.53 -14.19 5.94
C SER A 23 -2.89 -14.84 6.19
N ARG A 24 -3.99 -14.08 6.19
CA ARG A 24 -5.30 -14.53 6.70
C ARG A 24 -6.39 -14.56 5.63
N GLY A 25 -6.19 -13.90 4.50
CA GLY A 25 -7.26 -13.62 3.55
C GLY A 25 -8.35 -12.74 4.16
N GLY A 26 -9.54 -12.76 3.54
CA GLY A 26 -10.71 -12.02 3.98
C GLY A 26 -10.86 -10.68 3.25
N VAL A 27 -11.54 -9.74 3.91
CA VAL A 27 -11.86 -8.42 3.35
C VAL A 27 -11.32 -7.33 4.27
N TYR A 28 -10.55 -6.41 3.70
CA TYR A 28 -10.14 -5.15 4.33
C TYR A 28 -10.95 -4.01 3.75
N VAL A 29 -11.43 -3.12 4.62
CA VAL A 29 -12.13 -1.89 4.27
C VAL A 29 -11.66 -0.77 5.20
N ASP A 30 -11.41 0.41 4.65
CA ASP A 30 -11.15 1.60 5.46
C ASP A 30 -12.35 1.92 6.36
N ILE A 31 -12.06 2.46 7.55
CA ILE A 31 -13.05 2.66 8.62
C ILE A 31 -14.12 3.71 8.28
N ASP A 32 -13.84 4.59 7.32
CA ASP A 32 -14.74 5.64 6.84
C ASP A 32 -15.65 5.17 5.69
N ALA A 33 -15.52 3.92 5.25
CA ALA A 33 -16.39 3.35 4.25
C ALA A 33 -17.80 3.11 4.80
N LYS A 34 -18.81 3.54 4.05
CA LYS A 34 -20.21 3.27 4.36
C LYS A 34 -20.68 1.98 3.66
N PRO A 35 -21.16 0.96 4.39
CA PRO A 35 -21.75 -0.22 3.76
C PRO A 35 -23.09 0.15 3.13
N LEU A 36 -23.21 -0.04 1.82
CA LEU A 36 -24.44 0.22 1.05
C LEU A 36 -25.16 -1.07 0.65
N GLN A 37 -24.41 -2.17 0.49
CA GLN A 37 -24.93 -3.48 0.14
C GLN A 37 -24.08 -4.58 0.80
N PRO A 38 -24.63 -5.80 0.94
CA PRO A 38 -23.88 -6.98 1.36
C PRO A 38 -22.67 -7.28 0.46
N LEU A 39 -21.63 -7.90 1.02
CA LEU A 39 -20.39 -8.21 0.28
C LEU A 39 -20.61 -9.24 -0.84
N ASP A 40 -21.49 -10.21 -0.62
CA ASP A 40 -21.89 -11.26 -1.56
C ASP A 40 -22.67 -10.71 -2.77
N ALA A 41 -23.14 -9.46 -2.73
CA ALA A 41 -23.77 -8.81 -3.88
C ALA A 41 -22.77 -8.47 -5.00
N PHE A 42 -21.46 -8.40 -4.70
CA PHE A 42 -20.44 -7.98 -5.67
C PHE A 42 -19.12 -8.74 -5.60
N LEU A 43 -18.84 -9.48 -4.51
CA LEU A 43 -17.68 -10.37 -4.44
C LEU A 43 -18.01 -11.73 -5.04
N SER A 44 -17.16 -12.18 -5.97
CA SER A 44 -17.22 -13.54 -6.53
C SER A 44 -16.39 -14.50 -5.69
N PRO A 45 -16.91 -15.69 -5.33
CA PRO A 45 -16.14 -16.71 -4.61
C PRO A 45 -15.06 -17.37 -5.48
N HIS A 46 -15.04 -17.10 -6.78
CA HIS A 46 -14.07 -17.67 -7.73
C HIS A 46 -12.82 -16.79 -7.91
N GLU A 47 -12.84 -15.56 -7.39
CA GLU A 47 -11.71 -14.64 -7.50
C GLU A 47 -10.75 -14.81 -6.33
N SER A 48 -9.46 -14.90 -6.64
CA SER A 48 -8.42 -14.98 -5.60
C SER A 48 -8.14 -13.60 -4.98
N PHE A 49 -8.34 -12.53 -5.75
CA PHE A 49 -8.13 -11.15 -5.32
C PHE A 49 -9.16 -10.24 -5.98
N THR A 50 -9.69 -9.28 -5.23
CA THR A 50 -10.60 -8.25 -5.74
C THR A 50 -10.28 -6.92 -5.07
N SER A 51 -10.28 -5.85 -5.84
CA SER A 51 -10.11 -4.48 -5.37
C SER A 51 -10.87 -3.53 -6.29
N VAL A 52 -10.80 -2.24 -6.00
CA VAL A 52 -11.54 -1.20 -6.70
C VAL A 52 -10.57 -0.46 -7.62
N ARG A 53 -10.99 -0.19 -8.87
CA ARG A 53 -10.24 0.69 -9.76
C ARG A 53 -10.17 2.09 -9.11
N ASP A 54 -9.00 2.70 -9.11
CA ASP A 54 -8.85 4.06 -8.59
C ASP A 54 -9.69 5.06 -9.41
N ARG A 55 -9.75 6.31 -8.94
CA ARG A 55 -10.49 7.39 -9.57
C ARG A 55 -10.12 7.55 -11.05
N ALA A 56 -11.11 7.96 -11.85
CA ALA A 56 -10.94 8.17 -13.28
C ALA A 56 -9.70 9.04 -13.58
N GLY A 57 -8.87 8.57 -14.52
CA GLY A 57 -7.60 9.22 -14.87
C GLY A 57 -6.38 8.74 -14.10
N ILE A 58 -6.53 7.84 -13.12
CA ILE A 58 -5.43 7.12 -12.49
C ILE A 58 -5.47 5.66 -12.92
N ASP A 59 -4.39 5.20 -13.55
CA ASP A 59 -4.18 3.78 -13.80
C ASP A 59 -3.64 3.12 -12.53
N GLY A 60 -4.56 2.71 -11.66
CA GLY A 60 -4.24 2.18 -10.34
C GLY A 60 -5.41 1.46 -9.69
N VAL A 61 -5.13 0.81 -8.57
CA VAL A 61 -6.10 0.15 -7.71
C VAL A 61 -6.15 0.87 -6.36
N TRP A 62 -7.36 1.10 -5.88
CA TRP A 62 -7.60 1.75 -4.60
C TRP A 62 -7.42 0.75 -3.45
N ASN A 63 -6.51 1.05 -2.53
CA ASN A 63 -6.15 0.15 -1.43
C ASN A 63 -7.04 0.28 -0.17
N GLY A 64 -8.08 1.13 -0.22
CA GLY A 64 -9.06 1.26 0.86
C GLY A 64 -10.14 0.17 0.84
N PHE A 65 -10.22 -0.63 -0.22
CA PHE A 65 -11.01 -1.87 -0.27
C PHE A 65 -10.23 -2.98 -0.97
N MET A 66 -10.09 -4.13 -0.31
CA MET A 66 -9.49 -5.32 -0.89
C MET A 66 -10.11 -6.58 -0.30
N ALA A 67 -10.37 -7.57 -1.15
CA ALA A 67 -10.72 -8.93 -0.76
C ALA A 67 -9.66 -9.88 -1.33
N ALA A 68 -9.22 -10.85 -0.54
CA ALA A 68 -8.19 -11.80 -0.96
C ALA A 68 -8.34 -13.15 -0.28
N VAL A 69 -7.97 -14.22 -0.99
CA VAL A 69 -7.62 -15.48 -0.34
C VAL A 69 -6.20 -15.39 0.26
N PRO A 70 -5.86 -16.20 1.28
CA PRO A 70 -4.50 -16.21 1.82
C PRO A 70 -3.45 -16.56 0.76
N GLY A 71 -2.29 -15.92 0.82
CA GLY A 71 -1.12 -16.25 -0.01
C GLY A 71 -1.14 -15.73 -1.44
N VAL A 72 -2.04 -14.80 -1.81
CA VAL A 72 -2.08 -14.29 -3.19
C VAL A 72 -0.79 -13.55 -3.59
N PRO A 73 -0.19 -13.89 -4.75
CA PRO A 73 1.07 -13.29 -5.20
C PRO A 73 1.04 -11.76 -5.36
N PHE A 74 -0.13 -11.19 -5.68
CA PHE A 74 -0.27 -9.75 -5.82
C PHE A 74 0.02 -8.99 -4.50
N LEU A 75 -0.50 -9.49 -3.37
CA LEU A 75 -0.27 -8.85 -2.07
C LEU A 75 1.20 -8.97 -1.62
N TRP A 76 1.89 -10.06 -1.98
CA TRP A 76 3.33 -10.18 -1.76
C TRP A 76 4.11 -9.06 -2.48
N GLN A 77 3.76 -8.80 -3.75
CA GLN A 77 4.39 -7.72 -4.52
C GLN A 77 4.05 -6.33 -3.95
N ALA A 78 2.82 -6.13 -3.48
CA ALA A 78 2.39 -4.90 -2.82
C ALA A 78 3.14 -4.66 -1.50
N MET A 79 3.31 -5.70 -0.67
CA MET A 79 4.13 -5.64 0.56
C MET A 79 5.56 -5.22 0.25
N TRP A 80 6.19 -5.84 -0.75
CA TRP A 80 7.57 -5.53 -1.12
C TRP A 80 7.72 -4.09 -1.62
N SER A 81 6.74 -3.62 -2.38
CA SER A 81 6.66 -2.22 -2.83
C SER A 81 6.47 -1.24 -1.66
N ALA A 82 5.69 -1.61 -0.65
CA ALA A 82 5.49 -0.81 0.56
C ALA A 82 6.75 -0.75 1.43
N ILE A 83 7.46 -1.88 1.59
CA ILE A 83 8.73 -1.96 2.33
C ILE A 83 9.78 -1.05 1.69
N ARG A 84 9.94 -1.12 0.36
CA ARG A 84 10.89 -0.25 -0.36
C ARG A 84 10.59 1.25 -0.17
N GLN A 85 9.31 1.63 -0.16
CA GLN A 85 8.91 3.01 0.09
C GLN A 85 9.20 3.45 1.53
N LEU A 86 9.02 2.56 2.50
CA LEU A 86 9.40 2.80 3.90
C LEU A 86 10.92 2.97 4.04
N GLU A 87 11.71 2.09 3.42
CA GLU A 87 13.18 2.15 3.45
C GLU A 87 13.71 3.47 2.87
N GLN A 88 13.20 3.91 1.72
CA GLN A 88 13.58 5.19 1.11
C GLN A 88 13.25 6.42 1.98
N GLN A 89 12.26 6.31 2.88
CA GLN A 89 11.91 7.39 3.81
C GLN A 89 12.75 7.40 5.09
N VAL A 90 13.33 6.25 5.46
CA VAL A 90 14.22 6.11 6.61
C VAL A 90 15.67 6.38 6.20
N TYR A 91 16.06 5.90 5.03
CA TYR A 91 17.38 6.07 4.43
C TYR A 91 17.24 6.69 3.03
N PRO A 92 16.97 8.00 2.93
CA PRO A 92 17.02 8.67 1.63
C PRO A 92 18.41 8.45 1.04
N ALA A 93 18.48 8.12 -0.25
CA ALA A 93 19.74 7.86 -0.93
C ALA A 93 20.75 8.96 -0.59
N VAL A 94 21.92 8.57 -0.07
CA VAL A 94 23.06 9.47 0.03
C VAL A 94 23.32 9.95 -1.40
N PRO A 95 23.40 11.27 -1.67
CA PRO A 95 23.76 11.76 -2.99
C PRO A 95 25.04 11.03 -3.43
N ALA A 96 25.08 10.58 -4.69
CA ALA A 96 26.29 9.97 -5.22
C ALA A 96 27.48 10.90 -4.90
N PRO A 97 28.64 10.38 -4.44
CA PRO A 97 29.81 11.21 -4.29
C PRO A 97 30.24 11.68 -5.68
N GLY A 98 29.81 12.89 -6.05
CA GLY A 98 30.05 13.49 -7.34
C GLY A 98 30.62 14.88 -7.12
N GLY A 99 31.92 15.02 -7.41
CA GLY A 99 32.63 16.31 -7.45
C GLY A 99 33.62 16.48 -6.30
N ARG A 100 34.85 16.00 -6.51
CA ARG A 100 35.99 16.77 -6.01
C ARG A 100 35.92 18.11 -6.74
N ASP A 101 35.68 19.19 -6.02
CA ASP A 101 36.49 20.42 -6.03
C ASP A 101 35.70 21.56 -5.36
N GLU A 102 36.43 22.30 -4.52
CA GLU A 102 36.14 23.65 -4.03
C GLU A 102 34.99 23.83 -3.02
N ALA A 103 35.35 23.86 -1.72
CA ALA A 103 35.08 25.00 -0.82
C ALA A 103 35.25 24.59 0.65
N TRP A 104 36.50 24.58 1.13
CA TRP A 104 36.79 25.02 2.49
C TRP A 104 37.46 26.39 2.37
N GLY A 105 36.65 27.43 2.46
CA GLY A 105 37.06 28.79 2.79
C GLY A 105 36.43 29.17 4.11
#